data_AF-A0A525CIZ2-F1
#
_entry.id   AF-A0A525CIZ2-F1
#
_cell.length_a   1.000
_cell.length_b   1.000
_cell.length_c   1.000
_cell.angle_alpha   90.00
_cell.angle_beta   90.00
_cell.angle_gamma   90.00
#
_symmetry.space_group_name_H-M   'P 1'
#
loop_
_entity.id
_entity.type
_entity.pdbx_description
1 polymer ?
#
loop_
_entity_poly.entity_id
_entity_poly.type
_entity_poly.pdbx_seq_one_letter_code
_entity_poly.pdbx_strand_id
1 'polypeptide(L)'
;MKRVAGIVVVLMMMCGPAYAGMNVSELMADPAFAALDADARLMQLNQRFAVDEVTTSDISGDMVARFFMDAVVGQADAKAMLDKYAALRAQFPDLPQTYDLEQHLAMQYLASDPALNGEDELARLKMLLQLEENEAISWPAAAPLYKGILADHLASNPEYQTMDHAGRIQYIRHLAADGVVKDLTATTFVRTEGMEMLSELPEAERAAAFEAMQAGLDFFSKSALEEGYVE
;
A
#
# COMPACT_ATOMS: atom_id res chain seq x y z
N MET A 1 -23.68 -19.65 -39.35
CA MET A 1 -23.60 -18.55 -38.37
C MET A 1 -22.17 -18.03 -38.33
N LYS A 2 -21.84 -17.01 -39.13
CA LYS A 2 -20.46 -16.43 -39.26
C LYS A 2 -20.54 -14.92 -39.52
N ARG A 3 -21.25 -14.18 -38.65
CA ARG A 3 -21.42 -12.72 -38.78
C ARG A 3 -21.41 -11.95 -37.44
N VAL A 4 -20.71 -12.45 -36.42
CA VAL A 4 -20.58 -11.73 -35.13
C VAL A 4 -19.12 -11.31 -34.84
N ALA A 5 -18.12 -11.93 -35.50
CA ALA A 5 -16.71 -11.59 -35.28
C ALA A 5 -16.28 -10.24 -35.91
N GLY A 6 -17.05 -9.70 -36.89
CA GLY A 6 -16.67 -8.47 -37.59
C GLY A 6 -17.04 -7.17 -36.86
N ILE A 7 -17.97 -7.21 -35.90
CA ILE A 7 -18.46 -5.99 -35.22
C ILE A 7 -17.63 -5.69 -33.96
N VAL A 8 -17.10 -6.70 -33.28
CA VAL A 8 -16.26 -6.53 -32.08
C VAL A 8 -14.87 -5.99 -32.43
N VAL A 9 -14.31 -6.36 -33.58
CA VAL A 9 -12.98 -5.89 -34.03
C VAL A 9 -13.02 -4.44 -34.54
N VAL A 10 -14.15 -3.98 -35.06
CA VAL A 10 -14.29 -2.59 -35.54
C VAL A 10 -14.45 -1.59 -34.38
N LEU A 11 -14.99 -2.02 -33.23
CA LEU A 11 -15.08 -1.14 -32.05
C LEU A 11 -13.73 -0.89 -31.39
N MET A 12 -12.80 -1.85 -31.43
CA MET A 12 -11.43 -1.67 -30.91
C MET A 12 -10.52 -0.85 -31.83
N MET A 13 -10.91 -0.62 -33.09
CA MET A 13 -10.09 0.11 -34.07
C MET A 13 -10.43 1.61 -34.21
N MET A 14 -11.39 2.15 -33.45
CA MET A 14 -11.73 3.58 -33.50
C MET A 14 -11.17 4.44 -32.35
N CYS A 15 -10.31 3.88 -31.50
CA CYS A 15 -9.65 4.59 -30.40
C CYS A 15 -8.22 5.05 -30.74
N GLY A 16 -8.06 5.78 -31.85
CA GLY A 16 -6.87 6.60 -32.14
C GLY A 16 -7.16 7.45 -33.39
N PRO A 17 -6.97 8.78 -33.41
CA PRO A 17 -5.95 9.59 -32.71
C PRO A 17 -6.51 10.94 -32.19
N ALA A 18 -7.70 11.00 -31.57
CA ALA A 18 -8.35 12.28 -31.22
C ALA A 18 -7.50 13.21 -30.33
N TYR A 19 -6.46 12.66 -29.72
CA TYR A 19 -5.66 13.23 -28.66
C TYR A 19 -4.14 13.19 -28.92
N ALA A 20 -3.70 12.57 -30.02
CA ALA A 20 -2.29 12.35 -30.30
C ALA A 20 -1.51 13.68 -30.39
N GLY A 21 -0.38 13.77 -29.67
CA GLY A 21 0.48 14.96 -29.67
C GLY A 21 0.03 16.12 -28.78
N MET A 22 -1.10 16.01 -28.07
CA MET A 22 -1.43 16.97 -27.00
C MET A 22 -0.65 16.64 -25.73
N ASN A 23 -0.10 17.67 -25.08
CA ASN A 23 0.46 17.54 -23.73
C ASN A 23 -0.65 17.38 -22.67
N VAL A 24 -0.26 17.06 -21.43
CA VAL A 24 -1.23 16.83 -20.34
C VAL A 24 -2.15 18.04 -20.11
N SER A 25 -1.61 19.26 -20.14
CA SER A 25 -2.40 20.48 -19.95
C SER A 25 -3.47 20.66 -21.04
N GLU A 26 -3.10 20.42 -22.30
CA GLU A 26 -4.01 20.47 -23.45
C GLU A 26 -5.09 19.39 -23.37
N LEU A 27 -4.73 18.17 -22.97
CA LEU A 27 -5.69 17.09 -22.76
C LEU A 27 -6.70 17.44 -21.65
N MET A 28 -6.23 17.99 -20.53
CA MET A 28 -7.10 18.39 -19.42
C MET A 28 -8.03 19.55 -19.78
N ALA A 29 -7.59 20.43 -20.68
CA ALA A 29 -8.37 21.56 -21.16
C ALA A 29 -9.39 21.17 -22.24
N ASP A 30 -9.31 19.97 -22.82
CA ASP A 30 -10.20 19.52 -23.87
C ASP A 30 -11.60 19.18 -23.32
N PRO A 31 -12.67 19.88 -23.74
CA PRO A 31 -14.04 19.57 -23.33
C PRO A 31 -14.48 18.15 -23.69
N ALA A 32 -13.94 17.56 -24.76
CA ALA A 32 -14.24 16.18 -25.15
C ALA A 32 -13.65 15.18 -24.15
N PHE A 33 -12.45 15.43 -23.62
CA PHE A 33 -11.86 14.60 -22.57
C PHE A 33 -12.62 14.76 -21.26
N ALA A 34 -12.99 16.00 -20.92
CA ALA A 34 -13.82 16.29 -19.75
C ALA A 34 -15.24 15.70 -19.85
N ALA A 35 -15.76 15.41 -21.05
CA ALA A 35 -17.07 14.78 -21.23
C ALA A 35 -17.04 13.25 -21.06
N LEU A 36 -15.86 12.63 -21.07
CA LEU A 36 -15.71 11.19 -20.84
C LEU A 36 -16.09 10.81 -19.40
N ASP A 37 -16.59 9.59 -19.22
CA ASP A 37 -16.68 8.99 -17.89
C ASP A 37 -15.29 8.70 -17.30
N ALA A 38 -15.24 8.44 -15.99
CA ALA A 38 -13.98 8.32 -15.26
C ALA A 38 -13.09 7.16 -15.75
N ASP A 39 -13.70 6.00 -16.04
CA ASP A 39 -12.99 4.82 -16.53
C ASP A 39 -12.39 5.10 -17.94
N ALA A 40 -13.13 5.78 -18.82
CA ALA A 40 -12.65 6.18 -20.13
C ALA A 40 -11.52 7.22 -20.06
N ARG A 41 -11.56 8.15 -19.09
CA ARG A 41 -10.44 9.09 -18.85
C ARG A 41 -9.18 8.37 -18.42
N LEU A 42 -9.28 7.40 -17.51
CA LEU A 42 -8.14 6.56 -17.08
C LEU A 42 -7.56 5.78 -18.26
N MET A 43 -8.41 5.20 -19.11
CA MET A 43 -7.97 4.49 -20.33
C MET A 43 -7.21 5.41 -21.30
N GLN A 44 -7.71 6.62 -21.56
CA GLN A 44 -7.03 7.59 -22.43
C GLN A 44 -5.67 8.01 -21.86
N LEU A 45 -5.57 8.19 -20.54
CA LEU A 45 -4.30 8.49 -19.88
C LEU A 45 -3.33 7.31 -19.98
N ASN A 46 -3.77 6.09 -19.68
CA ASN A 46 -2.91 4.89 -19.73
C ASN A 46 -2.34 4.66 -21.14
N GLN A 47 -3.16 4.83 -22.18
CA GLN A 47 -2.72 4.68 -23.57
C GLN A 47 -1.57 5.63 -23.92
N ARG A 48 -1.61 6.87 -23.42
CA ARG A 48 -0.57 7.88 -23.68
C ARG A 48 0.72 7.61 -22.91
N PHE A 49 0.59 7.14 -21.67
CA PHE A 49 1.74 6.65 -20.91
C PHE A 49 2.42 5.46 -21.59
N ALA A 50 1.64 4.51 -22.12
CA ALA A 50 2.17 3.33 -22.80
C ALA A 50 2.94 3.64 -24.10
N VAL A 51 2.78 4.83 -24.68
CA VAL A 51 3.49 5.28 -25.89
C VAL A 51 4.46 6.43 -25.62
N ASP A 52 4.77 6.71 -24.35
CA ASP A 52 5.68 7.79 -23.90
C ASP A 52 5.28 9.20 -24.39
N GLU A 53 4.01 9.41 -24.75
CA GLU A 53 3.47 10.74 -25.08
C GLU A 53 3.30 11.61 -23.82
N VAL A 54 3.18 10.96 -22.66
CA VAL A 54 3.07 11.58 -21.34
C VAL A 54 3.99 10.82 -20.39
N THR A 55 4.81 11.54 -19.64
CA THR A 55 5.69 10.99 -18.61
C THR A 55 5.18 11.30 -17.22
N THR A 56 5.74 10.64 -16.20
CA THR A 56 5.41 10.88 -14.79
C THR A 56 5.73 12.31 -14.34
N SER A 57 6.60 13.05 -15.04
CA SER A 57 6.85 14.47 -14.77
C SER A 57 5.78 15.41 -15.33
N ASP A 58 4.98 14.95 -16.30
CA ASP A 58 3.97 15.76 -16.97
C ASP A 58 2.64 15.78 -16.22
N ILE A 59 2.44 14.85 -15.28
CA ILE A 59 1.23 14.71 -14.47
C ILE A 59 1.58 14.33 -13.03
N SER A 60 1.02 15.03 -12.06
CA SER A 60 1.22 14.69 -10.65
C SER A 60 0.49 13.41 -10.28
N GLY A 61 1.05 12.65 -9.33
CA GLY A 61 0.40 11.50 -8.72
C GLY A 61 -0.99 11.87 -8.14
N ASP A 62 -1.13 13.07 -7.58
CA ASP A 62 -2.41 13.59 -7.07
C ASP A 62 -3.49 13.67 -8.15
N MET A 63 -3.13 14.04 -9.38
CA MET A 63 -4.09 14.15 -10.47
C MET A 63 -4.55 12.76 -10.93
N VAL A 64 -3.62 11.80 -11.02
CA VAL A 64 -3.94 10.39 -11.30
C VAL A 64 -4.84 9.82 -10.20
N ALA A 65 -4.52 10.10 -8.93
CA ALA A 65 -5.33 9.68 -7.79
C ALA A 65 -6.76 10.23 -7.88
N ARG A 66 -6.96 11.48 -8.29
CA ARG A 66 -8.31 12.04 -8.49
C ARG A 66 -9.09 11.29 -9.57
N PHE A 67 -8.47 10.90 -10.67
CA PHE A 67 -9.16 10.12 -11.71
C PHE A 67 -9.58 8.74 -11.23
N PHE A 68 -8.72 8.05 -10.47
CA PHE A 68 -9.11 6.81 -9.80
C PHE A 68 -10.24 7.04 -8.79
N MET A 69 -10.17 8.12 -7.99
CA MET A 69 -11.21 8.43 -7.02
C MET A 69 -12.57 8.70 -7.69
N ASP A 70 -12.60 9.49 -8.76
CA ASP A 70 -13.81 9.75 -9.55
C ASP A 70 -14.44 8.44 -10.08
N ALA A 71 -13.61 7.46 -10.43
CA ALA A 71 -14.07 6.16 -10.89
C ALA A 71 -14.69 5.31 -9.76
N VAL A 72 -14.19 5.42 -8.53
CA VAL A 72 -14.61 4.55 -7.42
C VAL A 72 -15.62 5.18 -6.47
N VAL A 73 -15.70 6.51 -6.34
CA VAL A 73 -16.53 7.19 -5.32
C VAL A 73 -18.03 6.82 -5.36
N GLY A 74 -18.53 6.38 -6.52
CA GLY A 74 -19.92 5.96 -6.69
C GLY A 74 -20.23 4.51 -6.30
N GLN A 75 -19.27 3.75 -5.77
CA GLN A 75 -19.53 2.38 -5.32
C GLN A 75 -20.36 2.34 -4.03
N ALA A 76 -21.02 1.21 -3.79
CA ALA A 76 -22.00 1.06 -2.71
C ALA A 76 -21.41 1.16 -1.30
N ASP A 77 -20.17 0.70 -1.12
CA ASP A 77 -19.46 0.65 0.15
C ASP A 77 -17.94 0.71 -0.06
N ALA A 78 -17.19 0.78 1.04
CA ALA A 78 -15.73 0.90 1.01
C ALA A 78 -15.04 -0.34 0.41
N LYS A 79 -15.58 -1.54 0.58
CA LYS A 79 -15.03 -2.74 -0.02
C LYS A 79 -15.19 -2.71 -1.53
N ALA A 80 -16.36 -2.33 -2.02
CA ALA A 80 -16.63 -2.17 -3.44
C ALA A 80 -15.75 -1.06 -4.06
N MET A 81 -15.48 0.04 -3.33
CA MET A 81 -14.52 1.07 -3.77
C MET A 81 -13.11 0.50 -3.93
N LEU A 82 -12.61 -0.23 -2.93
CA LEU A 82 -11.29 -0.85 -2.96
C LEU A 82 -11.17 -1.91 -4.06
N ASP A 83 -12.18 -2.76 -4.22
CA ASP A 83 -12.21 -3.79 -5.27
C ASP A 83 -12.22 -3.19 -6.67
N LYS A 84 -13.01 -2.12 -6.88
CA LYS A 84 -13.00 -1.40 -8.16
C LYS A 84 -11.64 -0.75 -8.40
N TYR A 85 -11.03 -0.14 -7.38
CA TYR A 85 -9.68 0.44 -7.49
C TYR A 85 -8.65 -0.61 -7.91
N ALA A 86 -8.60 -1.76 -7.24
CA ALA A 86 -7.67 -2.85 -7.55
C ALA A 86 -7.86 -3.35 -9.00
N ALA A 87 -9.11 -3.52 -9.44
CA ALA A 87 -9.42 -3.91 -10.81
C ALA A 87 -8.94 -2.87 -11.84
N LEU A 88 -9.18 -1.57 -11.58
CA LEU A 88 -8.70 -0.50 -12.45
C LEU A 88 -7.16 -0.42 -12.46
N ARG A 89 -6.50 -0.66 -11.32
CA ARG A 89 -5.03 -0.66 -11.24
C ARG A 89 -4.42 -1.79 -12.06
N ALA A 90 -5.01 -2.98 -12.00
CA ALA A 90 -4.62 -4.11 -12.84
C ALA A 90 -4.87 -3.84 -14.34
N GLN A 91 -5.96 -3.11 -14.66
CA GLN A 91 -6.29 -2.73 -16.04
C GLN A 91 -5.37 -1.64 -16.60
N PHE A 92 -4.90 -0.72 -15.75
CA PHE A 92 -4.12 0.46 -16.14
C PHE A 92 -2.74 0.49 -15.42
N PRO A 93 -1.84 -0.46 -15.75
CA PRO A 93 -0.56 -0.61 -15.05
C PRO A 93 0.44 0.50 -15.37
N ASP A 94 0.31 1.17 -16.52
CA ASP A 94 1.26 2.19 -16.98
C ASP A 94 1.03 3.55 -16.29
N LEU A 95 -0.12 3.72 -15.63
CA LEU A 95 -0.39 4.92 -14.85
C LEU A 95 0.53 5.02 -13.63
N PRO A 96 0.91 6.24 -13.20
CA PRO A 96 1.64 6.47 -11.97
C PRO A 96 0.99 5.81 -10.75
N GLN A 97 1.82 5.37 -9.80
CA GLN A 97 1.36 4.79 -8.54
C GLN A 97 0.62 5.83 -7.68
N THR A 98 -0.42 5.40 -6.98
CA THR A 98 -1.31 6.26 -6.17
C THR A 98 -1.40 5.76 -4.73
N TYR A 99 -0.24 5.55 -4.09
CA TYR A 99 -0.14 4.92 -2.77
C TYR A 99 -0.97 5.59 -1.67
N ASP A 100 -1.14 6.92 -1.71
CA ASP A 100 -1.93 7.63 -0.71
C ASP A 100 -3.43 7.38 -0.86
N LEU A 101 -3.92 7.27 -2.11
CA LEU A 101 -5.29 6.89 -2.38
C LEU A 101 -5.52 5.43 -1.98
N GLU A 102 -4.58 4.54 -2.33
CA GLU A 102 -4.64 3.13 -1.97
C GLU A 102 -4.72 2.93 -0.45
N GLN A 103 -3.86 3.64 0.31
CA GLN A 103 -3.91 3.70 1.77
C GLN A 103 -5.27 4.21 2.27
N HIS A 104 -5.78 5.28 1.68
CA HIS A 104 -7.06 5.87 2.07
C HIS A 104 -8.22 4.89 1.89
N LEU A 105 -8.29 4.20 0.75
CA LEU A 105 -9.33 3.21 0.47
C LEU A 105 -9.23 2.00 1.40
N ALA A 106 -8.02 1.51 1.65
CA ALA A 106 -7.79 0.43 2.61
C ALA A 106 -8.24 0.81 4.03
N MET A 107 -7.89 2.01 4.50
CA MET A 107 -8.32 2.49 5.82
C MET A 107 -9.84 2.66 5.91
N GLN A 108 -10.49 3.18 4.87
CA GLN A 108 -11.95 3.28 4.85
C GLN A 108 -12.61 1.91 4.97
N TYR A 109 -12.09 0.90 4.26
CA TYR A 109 -12.58 -0.46 4.36
C TYR A 109 -12.36 -1.03 5.76
N LEU A 110 -11.13 -0.97 6.30
CA LEU A 110 -10.82 -1.45 7.65
C LEU A 110 -11.65 -0.78 8.76
N ALA A 111 -12.03 0.49 8.56
CA ALA A 111 -12.83 1.26 9.52
C ALA A 111 -14.35 0.99 9.43
N SER A 112 -14.84 0.48 8.29
CA SER A 112 -16.27 0.30 8.04
C SER A 112 -16.71 -1.15 7.87
N ASP A 113 -15.77 -2.09 7.75
CA ASP A 113 -16.09 -3.50 7.58
C ASP A 113 -16.83 -4.05 8.82
N PRO A 114 -18.04 -4.61 8.67
CA PRO A 114 -18.81 -5.11 9.80
C PRO A 114 -18.15 -6.24 10.57
N ALA A 115 -17.26 -7.03 9.95
CA ALA A 115 -16.52 -8.09 10.61
C ALA A 115 -15.43 -7.56 11.55
N LEU A 116 -15.09 -6.28 11.48
CA LEU A 116 -14.14 -5.61 12.38
C LEU A 116 -14.82 -4.77 13.47
N ASN A 117 -16.16 -4.80 13.54
CA ASN A 117 -16.91 -4.06 14.56
C ASN A 117 -16.69 -4.65 15.96
N GLY A 118 -16.06 -3.87 16.84
CA GLY A 118 -15.75 -4.30 18.20
C GLY A 118 -14.54 -5.22 18.29
N GLU A 119 -13.88 -5.51 17.16
CA GLU A 119 -12.61 -6.22 17.11
C GLU A 119 -11.43 -5.28 17.43
N ASP A 120 -10.31 -5.88 17.84
CA ASP A 120 -9.07 -5.20 18.19
C ASP A 120 -8.18 -4.88 16.97
N GLU A 121 -7.04 -4.24 17.23
CA GLU A 121 -6.04 -3.88 16.23
C GLU A 121 -5.41 -5.10 15.55
N LEU A 122 -5.33 -6.25 16.23
CA LEU A 122 -4.79 -7.49 15.65
C LEU A 122 -5.71 -8.05 14.56
N ALA A 123 -7.02 -7.98 14.75
CA ALA A 123 -7.98 -8.33 13.70
C ALA A 123 -7.83 -7.43 12.45
N ARG A 124 -7.57 -6.13 12.66
CA ARG A 124 -7.33 -5.18 11.57
C ARG A 124 -6.02 -5.48 10.83
N LEU A 125 -4.95 -5.84 11.54
CA LEU A 125 -3.69 -6.28 10.95
C LEU A 125 -3.87 -7.54 10.09
N LYS A 126 -4.65 -8.52 10.58
CA LYS A 126 -4.98 -9.73 9.80
C LYS A 126 -5.73 -9.42 8.52
N MET A 127 -6.72 -8.54 8.60
CA MET A 127 -7.47 -8.10 7.42
C MET A 127 -6.55 -7.37 6.44
N LEU A 128 -5.66 -6.49 6.92
CA LEU A 128 -4.68 -5.80 6.09
C LEU A 128 -3.73 -6.78 5.39
N LEU A 129 -3.29 -7.83 6.08
CA LEU A 129 -2.50 -8.92 5.49
C LEU A 129 -3.26 -9.65 4.38
N GLN A 130 -4.52 -9.97 4.60
CA GLN A 130 -5.34 -10.58 3.56
C GLN A 130 -5.53 -9.67 2.34
N LEU A 131 -5.64 -8.35 2.53
CA LEU A 131 -5.71 -7.41 1.40
C LEU A 131 -4.42 -7.41 0.58
N GLU A 132 -3.27 -7.44 1.25
CA GLU A 132 -1.97 -7.49 0.59
C GLU A 132 -1.74 -8.83 -0.13
N GLU A 133 -2.00 -9.96 0.53
CA GLU A 133 -1.80 -11.30 -0.02
C GLU A 133 -2.69 -11.58 -1.23
N ASN A 134 -3.87 -10.97 -1.28
CA ASN A 134 -4.78 -11.06 -2.42
C ASN A 134 -4.54 -9.96 -3.48
N GLU A 135 -3.44 -9.20 -3.36
CA GLU A 135 -3.06 -8.11 -4.27
C GLU A 135 -4.13 -7.01 -4.41
N ALA A 136 -5.03 -6.88 -3.43
CA ALA A 136 -6.01 -5.80 -3.38
C ALA A 136 -5.35 -4.46 -3.02
N ILE A 137 -4.21 -4.52 -2.33
CA ILE A 137 -3.31 -3.40 -2.10
C ILE A 137 -1.85 -3.79 -2.29
N SER A 138 -1.02 -2.81 -2.62
CA SER A 138 0.43 -2.94 -2.78
C SER A 138 1.17 -2.83 -1.44
N TRP A 139 2.34 -3.47 -1.34
CA TRP A 139 3.20 -3.36 -0.15
C TRP A 139 3.55 -1.91 0.23
N PRO A 140 3.92 -1.01 -0.71
CA PRO A 140 4.20 0.39 -0.35
C PRO A 140 3.01 1.12 0.28
N ALA A 141 1.78 0.74 -0.05
CA ALA A 141 0.57 1.27 0.60
C ALA A 141 0.27 0.55 1.93
N ALA A 142 0.49 -0.77 2.02
CA ALA A 142 0.23 -1.53 3.24
C ALA A 142 1.25 -1.23 4.37
N ALA A 143 2.52 -1.01 4.04
CA ALA A 143 3.61 -0.89 5.02
C ALA A 143 3.41 0.24 6.05
N PRO A 144 3.00 1.48 5.67
CA PRO A 144 2.68 2.52 6.64
C PRO A 144 1.51 2.15 7.56
N LEU A 145 0.49 1.47 7.03
CA LEU A 145 -0.69 1.06 7.79
C LEU A 145 -0.35 -0.02 8.82
N TYR A 146 0.45 -1.02 8.43
CA TYR A 146 0.96 -2.03 9.36
C TYR A 146 1.70 -1.38 10.54
N LYS A 147 2.59 -0.41 10.26
CA LYS A 147 3.33 0.30 11.30
C LYS A 147 2.40 1.07 12.23
N GLY A 148 1.43 1.80 11.68
CA GLY A 148 0.49 2.60 12.47
C GLY A 148 -0.40 1.75 13.38
N ILE A 149 -1.03 0.71 12.83
CA ILE A 149 -1.94 -0.16 13.58
C ILE A 149 -1.16 -1.00 14.61
N LEU A 150 0.02 -1.51 14.25
CA LEU A 150 0.85 -2.24 15.21
C LEU A 150 1.32 -1.33 16.34
N ALA A 151 1.75 -0.09 16.05
CA ALA A 151 2.15 0.85 17.10
C ALA A 151 1.00 1.13 18.07
N ASP A 152 -0.23 1.31 17.58
CA ASP A 152 -1.42 1.54 18.41
C ASP A 152 -1.74 0.31 19.29
N HIS A 153 -1.69 -0.90 18.72
CA HIS A 153 -1.83 -2.15 19.46
C HIS A 153 -0.81 -2.27 20.60
N LEU A 154 0.46 -2.03 20.29
CA LEU A 154 1.53 -2.19 21.26
C LEU A 154 1.44 -1.14 22.37
N ALA A 155 1.07 0.10 22.05
CA ALA A 155 0.85 1.17 23.01
C ALA A 155 -0.34 0.87 23.94
N SER A 156 -1.40 0.25 23.43
CA SER A 156 -2.61 -0.04 24.19
C SER A 156 -2.57 -1.39 24.94
N ASN A 157 -1.67 -2.30 24.58
CA ASN A 157 -1.54 -3.63 25.19
C ASN A 157 -0.77 -3.58 26.54
N PRO A 158 -1.44 -3.77 27.69
CA PRO A 158 -0.79 -3.69 29.00
C PRO A 158 0.25 -4.79 29.23
N GLU A 159 0.05 -5.98 28.65
CA GLU A 159 0.99 -7.08 28.77
C GLU A 159 2.32 -6.71 28.10
N TYR A 160 2.26 -6.24 26.85
CA TYR A 160 3.43 -5.78 26.09
C TYR A 160 4.21 -4.68 26.83
N GLN A 161 3.50 -3.72 27.41
CA GLN A 161 4.12 -2.61 28.15
C GLN A 161 4.91 -3.08 29.38
N THR A 162 4.53 -4.21 29.98
CA THR A 162 5.25 -4.80 31.13
C THR A 162 6.38 -5.76 30.75
N MET A 163 6.50 -6.13 29.47
CA MET A 163 7.58 -7.00 29.01
C MET A 163 8.92 -6.28 29.03
N ASP A 164 9.98 -7.03 29.27
CA ASP A 164 11.33 -6.58 28.96
C ASP A 164 11.54 -6.51 27.44
N HIS A 165 12.60 -5.84 27.02
CA HIS A 165 12.86 -5.61 25.60
C HIS A 165 12.98 -6.91 24.79
N ALA A 166 13.57 -7.97 25.36
CA ALA A 166 13.65 -9.28 24.72
C ALA A 166 12.25 -9.90 24.52
N GLY A 167 11.38 -9.81 25.54
CA GLY A 167 9.99 -10.23 25.48
C GLY A 167 9.19 -9.47 24.42
N ARG A 168 9.40 -8.15 24.29
CA ARG A 168 8.77 -7.30 23.26
C ARG A 168 9.12 -7.72 21.85
N ILE A 169 10.41 -7.98 21.57
CA ILE A 169 10.85 -8.48 20.26
C ILE A 169 10.25 -9.86 19.97
N GLN A 170 10.23 -10.76 20.96
CA GLN A 170 9.59 -12.06 20.78
C GLN A 170 8.10 -11.93 20.53
N TYR A 171 7.39 -11.04 21.23
CA TYR A 171 5.97 -10.79 21.02
C TYR A 171 5.67 -10.42 19.57
N ILE A 172 6.41 -9.45 19.00
CA ILE A 172 6.24 -9.03 17.61
C ILE A 172 6.49 -10.19 16.63
N ARG A 173 7.51 -11.02 16.89
CA ARG A 173 7.78 -12.21 16.07
C ARG A 173 6.67 -13.24 16.12
N HIS A 174 6.05 -13.44 17.28
CA HIS A 174 4.91 -14.36 17.40
C HIS A 174 3.71 -13.84 16.60
N LEU A 175 3.43 -12.53 16.61
CA LEU A 175 2.40 -11.95 15.75
C LEU A 175 2.64 -12.24 14.26
N ALA A 176 3.89 -12.12 13.80
CA ALA A 176 4.24 -12.47 12.42
C ALA A 176 4.11 -13.97 12.13
N ALA A 177 4.58 -14.83 13.05
CA ALA A 177 4.50 -16.29 12.92
C ALA A 177 3.05 -16.80 12.89
N ASP A 178 2.15 -16.13 13.62
CA ASP A 178 0.71 -16.42 13.68
C ASP A 178 -0.07 -15.86 12.48
N GLY A 179 0.62 -15.23 11.51
CA GLY A 179 -0.02 -14.61 10.35
C GLY A 179 -0.94 -13.45 10.72
N VAL A 180 -0.64 -12.75 11.82
CA VAL A 180 -1.39 -11.56 12.24
C VAL A 180 -0.95 -10.34 11.45
N VAL A 181 0.34 -10.25 11.20
CA VAL A 181 0.99 -9.16 10.47
C VAL A 181 2.03 -9.78 9.55
N LYS A 182 2.31 -9.13 8.42
CA LYS A 182 3.48 -9.50 7.62
C LYS A 182 4.73 -9.41 8.48
N ASP A 183 5.75 -10.23 8.20
CA ASP A 183 7.00 -10.14 8.94
C ASP A 183 7.61 -8.73 8.81
N LEU A 184 7.49 -7.95 9.88
CA LEU A 184 7.99 -6.58 9.98
C LEU A 184 9.37 -6.51 10.63
N THR A 185 10.03 -7.64 10.89
CA THR A 185 11.35 -7.67 11.55
C THR A 185 12.41 -6.90 10.76
N ALA A 186 12.22 -6.77 9.44
CA ALA A 186 13.00 -5.95 8.51
C ALA A 186 12.60 -4.47 8.40
N THR A 187 11.68 -4.01 9.22
CA THR A 187 11.20 -2.63 9.14
C THR A 187 11.81 -1.75 10.22
N THR A 188 11.71 -0.44 9.99
CA THR A 188 12.10 0.61 10.95
C THR A 188 11.57 0.35 12.36
N PHE A 189 10.44 -0.36 12.52
CA PHE A 189 9.80 -0.59 13.80
C PHE A 189 10.63 -1.48 14.74
N VAL A 190 11.06 -2.66 14.27
CA VAL A 190 11.92 -3.56 15.06
C VAL A 190 13.32 -2.98 15.22
N ARG A 191 13.79 -2.17 14.25
CA ARG A 191 15.02 -1.40 14.41
C ARG A 191 14.91 -0.40 15.55
N THR A 192 13.82 0.36 15.66
CA THR A 192 13.62 1.34 16.74
C THR A 192 13.58 0.66 18.10
N GLU A 193 12.76 -0.37 18.29
CA GLU A 193 12.69 -1.11 19.56
C GLU A 193 14.02 -1.77 19.93
N GLY A 194 14.71 -2.39 18.97
CA GLY A 194 16.03 -2.99 19.18
C GLY A 194 17.13 -1.94 19.48
N MET A 195 17.06 -0.76 18.87
CA MET A 195 17.96 0.35 19.17
C MET A 195 17.72 0.94 20.55
N GLU A 196 16.46 1.16 20.94
CA GLU A 196 16.10 1.67 22.27
C GLU A 196 16.60 0.71 23.36
N MET A 197 16.35 -0.58 23.20
CA MET A 197 16.89 -1.63 24.07
C MET A 197 18.41 -1.53 24.24
N LEU A 198 19.17 -1.41 23.14
CA LEU A 198 20.63 -1.32 23.21
C LEU A 198 21.11 -0.01 23.82
N SER A 199 20.39 1.09 23.59
CA SER A 199 20.75 2.41 24.10
C SER A 199 20.66 2.51 25.63
N GLU A 200 19.68 1.81 26.23
CA GLU A 200 19.45 1.79 27.68
C GLU A 200 20.42 0.89 28.45
N LEU A 201 21.12 -0.01 27.76
CA LEU A 201 22.05 -0.94 28.39
C LEU A 201 23.45 -0.34 28.56
N PRO A 202 24.15 -0.66 29.67
CA PRO A 202 25.58 -0.38 29.82
C PRO A 202 26.37 -1.00 28.67
N GLU A 203 27.45 -0.33 28.23
CA GLU A 203 28.28 -0.77 27.10
C GLU A 203 28.73 -2.23 27.20
N ALA A 204 29.04 -2.69 28.42
CA ALA A 204 29.45 -4.06 28.70
C ALA A 204 28.35 -5.12 28.45
N GLU A 205 27.08 -4.72 28.45
CA GLU A 205 25.91 -5.59 28.30
C GLU A 205 25.32 -5.55 26.88
N ARG A 206 25.62 -4.49 26.10
CA ARG A 206 25.11 -4.29 24.73
C ARG A 206 25.45 -5.43 23.79
N ALA A 207 26.67 -5.97 23.85
CA ALA A 207 27.11 -7.05 22.97
C ALA A 207 26.32 -8.35 23.18
N ALA A 208 26.12 -8.75 24.44
CA ALA A 208 25.36 -9.95 24.79
C ALA A 208 23.87 -9.79 24.46
N ALA A 209 23.33 -8.59 24.69
CA ALA A 209 21.96 -8.24 24.34
C ALA A 209 21.73 -8.25 22.82
N PHE A 210 22.69 -7.73 22.04
CA PHE A 210 22.67 -7.79 20.58
C PHE A 210 22.71 -9.24 20.07
N GLU A 211 23.61 -10.08 20.59
CA GLU A 211 23.66 -11.50 20.23
C GLU A 211 22.34 -12.24 20.52
N ALA A 212 21.70 -11.94 21.66
CA ALA A 212 20.41 -12.53 22.03
C ALA A 212 19.28 -12.11 21.06
N MET A 213 19.32 -10.88 20.53
CA MET A 213 18.37 -10.39 19.53
C MET A 213 18.68 -10.85 18.11
N GLN A 214 19.93 -11.17 17.79
CA GLN A 214 20.40 -11.46 16.44
C GLN A 214 19.61 -12.62 15.79
N ALA A 215 19.15 -13.59 16.58
CA ALA A 215 18.30 -14.68 16.10
C ALA A 215 16.89 -14.24 15.66
N GLY A 216 16.46 -13.03 16.03
CA GLY A 216 15.16 -12.45 15.72
C GLY A 216 15.18 -11.25 14.78
N LEU A 217 16.37 -10.78 14.40
CA LEU A 217 16.56 -9.70 13.43
C LEU A 217 16.73 -10.29 12.02
N ASP A 218 16.18 -9.62 11.02
CA ASP A 218 16.47 -9.90 9.61
C ASP A 218 17.87 -9.34 9.23
N PHE A 219 18.30 -9.59 7.99
CA PHE A 219 19.60 -9.16 7.48
C PHE A 219 19.82 -7.64 7.55
N PHE A 220 18.84 -6.82 7.16
CA PHE A 220 18.98 -5.37 7.16
C PHE A 220 19.04 -4.81 8.57
N SER A 221 18.21 -5.29 9.50
CA SER A 221 18.27 -4.86 10.90
C SER A 221 19.56 -5.26 11.59
N LYS A 222 20.13 -6.43 11.24
CA LYS A 222 21.48 -6.84 11.68
C LYS A 222 22.55 -5.88 11.19
N SER A 223 22.66 -5.66 9.87
CA SER A 223 23.68 -4.75 9.32
C SER A 223 23.53 -3.33 9.86
N ALA A 224 22.30 -2.84 9.99
CA ALA A 224 21.98 -1.53 10.51
C ALA A 224 22.40 -1.29 11.98
N LEU A 225 22.46 -2.35 12.78
CA LEU A 225 22.91 -2.32 14.18
C LEU A 225 24.42 -2.61 14.29
N GLU A 226 24.96 -3.48 13.43
CA GLU A 226 26.40 -3.79 13.33
C GLU A 226 27.21 -2.60 12.82
N GLU A 227 26.66 -1.77 11.93
CA GLU A 227 27.32 -0.59 11.35
C GLU A 227 27.36 0.63 12.27
N GLY A 228 26.83 0.55 13.50
CA GLY A 228 26.98 1.63 14.48
C GLY A 228 26.20 2.90 14.16
N TYR A 229 25.06 2.80 13.47
CA TYR A 229 24.11 3.93 13.31
C TYR A 229 23.44 4.38 14.63
N VAL A 230 23.92 3.87 15.76
CA VAL A 230 23.63 4.34 17.11
C VAL A 230 24.97 4.68 17.74
N GLU A 231 25.33 5.96 17.72
CA GLU A 231 26.32 6.53 18.64
C GLU A 231 25.70 6.64 20.04
#